data_AF-V6L649-F1
#
_entry.id   AF-V6L649-F1
#
_cell.length_a   1.000
_cell.length_b   1.000
_cell.length_c   1.000
_cell.angle_alpha   90.00
_cell.angle_beta   90.00
_cell.angle_gamma   90.00
#
_symmetry.space_group_name_H-M   'P 1'
#
loop_
_entity.id
_entity.type
_entity.pdbx_description
1 polymer ?
#
loop_
_entity_poly.entity_id
_entity_poly.type
_entity_poly.pdbx_seq_one_letter_code
_entity_poly.pdbx_strand_id
1 'polypeptide(L)' 'MARERGIPAVLAIPDATTVRPERAMVEVDGSTGRVALLGI' A
#
# COMPACT_ATOMS: atom_id res chain seq x y z
N MET A 1 -5.51 14.36 -3.98
CA MET A 1 -5.92 13.47 -5.09
C MET A 1 -6.48 12.13 -4.65
N ALA A 2 -5.77 11.28 -3.89
CA ALA A 2 -6.26 9.93 -3.54
C ALA A 2 -7.62 9.95 -2.81
N ARG A 3 -7.73 10.79 -1.77
CA ARG A 3 -8.99 11.00 -1.03
C ARG A 3 -10.15 11.44 -1.92
N GLU A 4 -9.92 12.43 -2.78
CA GLU A 4 -10.93 13.00 -3.68
C GLU A 4 -11.43 12.01 -4.73
N ARG A 5 -10.64 10.97 -5.01
CA ARG A 5 -10.96 9.91 -5.98
C ARG A 5 -11.49 8.63 -5.32
N GLY A 6 -11.64 8.61 -3.99
CA GLY A 6 -12.05 7.41 -3.26
C GLY A 6 -11.04 6.26 -3.35
N ILE A 7 -9.77 6.56 -3.61
CA ILE A 7 -8.71 5.55 -3.75
C ILE A 7 -8.08 5.33 -2.36
N PRO A 8 -8.03 4.08 -1.85
CA PRO A 8 -7.37 3.79 -0.59
C PRO A 8 -5.88 4.09 -0.67
N ALA A 9 -5.36 4.76 0.35
CA ALA A 9 -3.95 5.12 0.43
C ALA A 9 -3.49 5.08 1.89
N VAL A 10 -2.29 4.53 2.10
CA VAL A 10 -1.59 4.56 3.39
C VAL A 10 -0.30 5.34 3.21
N LEU A 11 -0.01 6.24 4.14
CA LEU A 11 1.14 7.13 4.08
C LEU A 11 2.13 6.77 5.19
N ALA A 12 3.38 7.26 5.05
CA ALA A 12 4.43 7.11 6.04
C ALA A 12 4.75 5.65 6.42
N ILE A 13 4.62 4.72 5.47
CA ILE A 13 5.12 3.35 5.66
C ILE A 13 6.65 3.39 5.58
N PRO A 14 7.36 3.01 6.65
CA PRO A 14 8.82 2.95 6.63
C PRO A 14 9.29 2.02 5.52
N ASP A 15 10.35 2.43 4.80
CA ASP A 15 11.04 1.59 3.82
C ASP A 15 10.14 1.06 2.67
N ALA A 16 8.96 1.65 2.44
CA ALA A 16 7.97 1.11 1.49
C ALA A 16 8.52 0.91 0.06
N THR A 17 9.46 1.74 -0.37
CA THR A 17 10.10 1.67 -1.68
C THR A 17 11.28 0.70 -1.74
N THR A 18 11.77 0.20 -0.60
CA THR A 18 12.93 -0.71 -0.50
C THR A 18 12.51 -2.12 -0.09
N VAL A 19 11.44 -2.29 0.71
CA VAL A 19 10.96 -3.62 1.13
C VAL A 19 10.06 -4.31 0.11
N ARG A 20 9.41 -3.55 -0.77
CA ARG A 20 8.50 -4.14 -1.78
C ARG A 20 9.35 -4.72 -2.93
N PRO A 21 9.28 -6.04 -3.19
CA PRO A 21 9.94 -6.63 -4.35
C PRO A 21 9.39 -6.00 -5.63
N GLU A 22 10.25 -5.84 -6.65
CA GLU A 22 9.82 -5.28 -7.92
C GLU A 22 8.64 -6.07 -8.49
N ARG A 23 7.63 -5.33 -8.97
CA ARG A 23 6.40 -5.88 -9.58
C ARG A 23 5.52 -6.72 -8.64
N ALA A 24 5.84 -6.81 -7.34
CA ALA A 24 4.97 -7.50 -6.38
C ALA A 24 3.60 -6.83 -6.30
N MET A 25 2.54 -7.64 -6.27
CA MET A 25 1.18 -7.17 -6.02
C MET A 25 1.00 -6.91 -4.53
N VAL A 26 0.22 -5.87 -4.19
CA VAL A 26 -0.08 -5.50 -2.80
C VAL A 26 -1.56 -5.23 -2.64
N GLU A 27 -2.09 -5.60 -1.49
CA GLU A 27 -3.39 -5.16 -1.00
C GLU A 27 -3.18 -3.97 -0.05
N VAL A 28 -4.02 -2.94 -0.19
CA VAL A 28 -3.96 -1.72 0.62
C VAL A 28 -5.31 -1.52 1.32
N ASP A 29 -5.30 -1.59 2.64
CA ASP A 29 -6.44 -1.23 3.48
C ASP A 29 -6.23 0.19 4.05
N GLY A 30 -6.86 1.16 3.39
CA GLY A 30 -6.84 2.57 3.81
C GLY A 30 -7.62 2.87 5.08
N SER A 31 -8.46 1.95 5.58
CA SER A 31 -9.24 2.13 6.80
C SER A 31 -8.45 1.75 8.05
N THR A 32 -7.66 0.67 7.96
CA THR A 32 -6.81 0.21 9.09
C THR A 32 -5.35 0.64 8.96
N GLY A 33 -4.94 1.20 7.82
CA GLY A 33 -3.56 1.60 7.58
C GLY A 33 -2.62 0.43 7.26
N ARG A 34 -3.17 -0.71 6.80
CA ARG A 34 -2.41 -1.93 6.55
C ARG A 34 -2.11 -2.11 5.07
N VAL A 35 -0.96 -2.71 4.80
CA VAL A 35 -0.54 -3.12 3.46
C VAL A 35 -0.02 -4.55 3.54
N ALA A 36 -0.46 -5.41 2.63
CA ALA A 36 -0.07 -6.81 2.56
C ALA A 36 0.45 -7.17 1.16
N LEU A 37 1.46 -8.05 1.08
CA LEU A 37 1.92 -8.61 -0.19
C LEU A 37 0.96 -9.72 -0.62
N LEU A 38 0.60 -9.73 -1.90
CA LEU A 38 -0.23 -10.78 -2.50
C LEU A 38 0.67 -11.73 -3.30
N GLY A 39 0.58 -13.03 -3.01
CA GLY A 39 1.27 -14.08 -3.78
C GLY A 39 2.63 -14.54 -3.23
N ILE A 40 2.84 -14.44 -1.91
CA ILE A 40 3.81 -15.30 -1.21
C ILE A 40 3.17 -16.64 -0.84
#